data_AF-A0A8S2XCN5-F1
#
_entry.id   AF-A0A8S2XCN5-F1
#
_cell.length_a   1.000
_cell.length_b   1.000
_cell.length_c   1.000
_cell.angle_alpha   90.00
_cell.angle_beta   90.00
_cell.angle_gamma   90.00
#
_symmetry.space_group_name_H-M   'P 1'
#
loop_
_entity.id
_entity.type
_entity.pdbx_description
1 polymer ?
#
loop_
_entity_poly.entity_id
_entity_poly.type
_entity_poly.pdbx_seq_one_letter_code
_entity_poly.pdbx_strand_id
1 'polypeptide(L)'
;MNNDDKTAIQHFVDYIRIKTVQPDPDYDKAFEFLKSYANELNLTYQKVQVTENRHVAILTWISETASSTEKSILLNSHIDVVPVFPDNWSCDPFD
;
A
#
# COMPACT_ATOMS: atom_id res chain seq x y z
N MET A 1 3.86 23.84 1.65
CA MET A 1 3.33 22.57 2.17
C MET A 1 3.21 22.66 3.67
N ASN A 2 2.03 22.32 4.18
CA ASN A 2 1.84 22.11 5.60
C ASN A 2 2.57 20.82 6.04
N ASN A 3 2.51 20.48 7.33
CA ASN A 3 3.17 19.26 7.81
C ASN A 3 2.50 17.98 7.28
N ASP A 4 1.18 17.99 7.11
CA ASP A 4 0.42 16.84 6.63
C ASP A 4 0.81 16.47 5.19
N ASP A 5 0.98 17.47 4.32
CA ASP A 5 1.46 17.30 2.96
C ASP A 5 2.86 16.66 2.97
N LYS A 6 3.75 17.08 3.88
CA LYS A 6 5.11 16.54 3.96
C LYS A 6 5.09 15.08 4.38
N THR A 7 4.25 14.74 5.36
CA THR A 7 4.05 13.36 5.80
C THR A 7 3.47 12.50 4.68
N ALA A 8 2.47 13.01 3.95
CA ALA A 8 1.88 12.30 2.82
C ALA A 8 2.90 12.05 1.68
N ILE A 9 3.73 13.04 1.34
CA ILE A 9 4.81 12.86 0.35
C ILE A 9 5.84 11.85 0.86
N GLN A 10 6.22 11.91 2.13
CA GLN A 10 7.19 10.96 2.71
C GLN A 10 6.67 9.52 2.61
N HIS A 11 5.43 9.27 3.03
CA HIS A 11 4.78 7.95 2.91
C HIS A 11 4.68 7.49 1.47
N PHE A 12 4.36 8.39 0.53
CA PHE A 12 4.32 8.06 -0.88
C PHE A 12 5.70 7.64 -1.43
N VAL A 13 6.75 8.41 -1.12
CA VAL A 13 8.12 8.09 -1.54
C VAL A 13 8.59 6.78 -0.91
N ASP A 14 8.36 6.57 0.38
CA ASP A 14 8.75 5.33 1.06
C ASP A 14 8.03 4.11 0.50
N TYR A 15 6.78 4.27 0.06
CA TYR A 15 6.03 3.23 -0.63
C TYR A 15 6.59 2.92 -2.02
N ILE A 16 6.96 3.95 -2.80
CA ILE A 16 7.59 3.78 -4.15
C ILE A 16 8.93 3.05 -4.06
N ARG A 17 9.69 3.25 -2.99
CA ARG A 17 10.98 2.56 -2.76
C ARG A 17 10.85 1.06 -2.50
N ILE A 18 9.63 0.56 -2.25
CA ILE A 18 9.37 -0.87 -2.10
C ILE A 18 9.31 -1.49 -3.50
N LYS A 19 10.28 -2.37 -3.79
CA LYS A 19 10.43 -2.97 -5.13
C LYS A 19 9.41 -4.07 -5.37
N THR A 20 8.15 -3.70 -5.55
CA THR A 20 7.07 -4.59 -6.02
C THR A 20 7.08 -4.76 -7.55
N VAL A 21 8.27 -4.72 -8.14
CA VAL A 21 8.49 -4.80 -9.59
C VAL A 21 8.50 -6.26 -10.06
N GLN A 22 7.78 -6.55 -11.13
CA GLN A 22 7.77 -7.88 -11.75
C GLN A 22 9.15 -8.24 -12.33
N PRO A 23 9.50 -9.54 -12.45
CA PRO A 23 8.70 -10.73 -12.13
C PRO A 23 8.82 -11.21 -10.67
N ASP A 24 9.67 -10.60 -9.86
CA ASP A 24 9.97 -11.02 -8.48
C ASP A 24 9.70 -9.88 -7.48
N PRO A 25 8.42 -9.51 -7.27
CA PRO A 25 8.03 -8.38 -6.44
C PRO A 25 8.21 -8.68 -4.94
N ASP A 26 8.76 -7.71 -4.20
CA ASP A 26 8.87 -7.75 -2.74
C ASP A 26 7.52 -7.45 -2.05
N TYR A 27 6.57 -8.38 -2.17
CA TYR A 27 5.24 -8.23 -1.57
C TYR A 27 5.27 -8.25 -0.05
N ASP A 28 6.20 -8.96 0.57
CA ASP A 28 6.24 -9.04 2.04
C ASP A 28 6.59 -7.69 2.65
N LYS A 29 7.57 -6.97 2.09
CA LYS A 29 7.87 -5.60 2.52
C LYS A 29 6.71 -4.64 2.27
N ALA A 30 5.99 -4.79 1.16
CA ALA A 30 4.79 -4.00 0.89
C ALA A 30 3.68 -4.27 1.92
N PHE A 31 3.46 -5.52 2.29
CA PHE A 31 2.48 -5.88 3.33
C PHE A 31 2.88 -5.37 4.71
N GLU A 32 4.17 -5.40 5.06
CA GLU A 32 4.70 -4.82 6.31
C GLU A 32 4.51 -3.30 6.37
N PHE A 33 4.78 -2.60 5.25
CA PHE A 33 4.53 -1.17 5.13
C PHE A 33 3.05 -0.85 5.32
N LEU A 34 2.16 -1.52 4.58
CA LEU A 34 0.71 -1.31 4.66
C LEU A 34 0.17 -1.61 6.07
N LYS A 35 0.71 -2.61 6.76
CA LYS A 35 0.35 -2.90 8.16
C LYS A 35 0.80 -1.78 9.10
N SER A 36 2.02 -1.28 8.94
CA SER A 36 2.54 -0.16 9.74
C SER A 36 1.74 1.12 9.51
N TYR A 37 1.43 1.42 8.24
CA TYR A 37 0.63 2.57 7.85
C TYR A 37 -0.81 2.47 8.38
N ALA A 38 -1.42 1.29 8.34
CA ALA A 38 -2.72 1.05 8.95
C ALA A 38 -2.72 1.35 10.45
N ASN A 39 -1.68 0.90 11.17
CA ASN A 39 -1.55 1.13 12.60
C ASN A 39 -1.38 2.61 12.95
N GLU A 40 -0.57 3.36 12.17
CA GLU A 40 -0.40 4.81 12.34
C GLU A 40 -1.74 5.56 12.22
N LEU A 41 -2.59 5.12 11.30
CA LEU A 41 -3.92 5.68 11.06
C LEU A 41 -5.03 5.10 11.95
N ASN A 42 -4.71 4.19 12.88
CA ASN A 42 -5.67 3.45 13.70
C ASN A 42 -6.73 2.68 12.88
N LEU A 43 -6.33 2.15 11.73
CA LEU A 43 -7.17 1.29 10.88
C LEU A 43 -6.99 -0.18 11.23
N THR A 44 -8.04 -0.97 11.04
CA THR A 44 -7.91 -2.44 11.14
C THR A 44 -7.17 -2.97 9.92
N TYR A 45 -6.22 -3.88 10.11
CA TYR A 45 -5.47 -4.54 9.04
C TYR A 45 -5.77 -6.04 8.97
N GLN A 46 -6.03 -6.55 7.77
CA GLN A 46 -6.16 -7.99 7.50
C GLN A 46 -5.32 -8.39 6.28
N LYS A 47 -4.55 -9.48 6.38
CA LYS A 47 -3.86 -10.12 5.25
C LYS A 47 -4.60 -11.42 4.94
N VAL A 48 -5.26 -11.47 3.78
CA VAL A 48 -6.09 -12.61 3.35
C VAL A 48 -5.36 -13.36 2.24
N GLN A 49 -5.12 -14.67 2.43
CA GLN A 49 -4.56 -15.52 1.38
C GLN A 49 -5.67 -15.89 0.38
N VAL A 50 -5.49 -15.51 -0.89
CA VAL A 50 -6.45 -15.79 -1.97
C VAL A 50 -6.07 -17.05 -2.73
N THR A 51 -4.77 -17.24 -2.99
CA THR A 51 -4.21 -18.46 -3.58
C THR A 51 -2.87 -18.78 -2.92
N GLU A 52 -2.25 -19.90 -3.28
CA GLU A 52 -0.85 -20.14 -2.93
C GLU A 52 0.00 -18.92 -3.34
N ASN A 53 0.76 -18.39 -2.37
CA ASN A 53 1.63 -17.21 -2.51
C ASN A 53 0.96 -15.91 -2.98
N ARG A 54 -0.37 -15.79 -2.97
CA ARG A 54 -1.09 -14.54 -3.29
C ARG A 54 -1.96 -14.10 -2.14
N HIS A 55 -1.74 -12.86 -1.72
CA HIS A 55 -2.45 -12.26 -0.60
C HIS A 55 -3.06 -10.92 -1.00
N VAL A 56 -4.10 -10.52 -0.27
CA VAL A 56 -4.69 -9.18 -0.34
C VAL A 56 -4.58 -8.55 1.05
N ALA A 57 -4.17 -7.29 1.10
CA ALA A 57 -4.27 -6.47 2.30
C ALA A 57 -5.59 -5.71 2.29
N ILE A 58 -6.31 -5.75 3.40
CA ILE A 58 -7.55 -4.99 3.61
C ILE A 58 -7.32 -4.08 4.81
N LEU A 59 -7.37 -2.77 4.56
CA LEU A 59 -7.32 -1.73 5.58
C LEU A 59 -8.74 -1.19 5.75
N THR A 60 -9.27 -1.24 6.97
CA THR A 60 -10.66 -0.88 7.24
C THR A 60 -10.74 0.27 8.23
N TRP A 61 -11.38 1.36 7.80
CA TRP A 61 -11.89 2.38 8.70
C TRP A 61 -13.33 2.03 9.08
N ILE A 62 -13.56 1.70 10.35
CA ILE A 62 -14.90 1.46 10.88
C ILE A 62 -15.45 2.80 11.36
N SER A 63 -16.52 3.28 10.74
CA SER A 63 -17.21 4.47 11.21
C SER A 63 -17.93 4.19 12.52
N GLU A 64 -17.77 5.06 13.51
CA GLU A 64 -18.42 4.96 14.82
C GLU A 64 -19.94 5.12 14.74
N THR A 65 -20.44 5.78 13.67
CA THR A 65 -21.86 6.08 13.50
C THR A 65 -22.54 5.19 12.46
N ALA A 66 -21.79 4.36 11.75
CA ALA A 66 -22.35 3.52 10.70
C ALA A 66 -23.13 2.33 11.27
N SER A 67 -24.28 2.05 10.68
CA SER A 67 -25.06 0.85 10.99
C SER A 67 -24.43 -0.37 10.33
N SER A 68 -24.54 -1.54 10.96
CA SER A 68 -24.10 -2.83 10.39
C SER A 68 -24.85 -3.23 9.12
N THR A 69 -25.92 -2.51 8.77
CA THR A 69 -26.72 -2.73 7.54
C THR A 69 -26.29 -1.85 6.37
N GLU A 70 -25.42 -0.87 6.62
CA GLU A 70 -24.89 0.01 5.56
C GLU A 70 -23.81 -0.71 4.76
N LYS A 71 -23.70 -0.36 3.48
CA LYS A 71 -22.71 -0.95 2.58
C LYS A 71 -21.38 -0.23 2.74
N SER A 72 -20.28 -0.98 2.70
CA SER A 72 -18.94 -0.43 2.67
C SER A 72 -18.62 0.26 1.35
N ILE A 73 -17.80 1.30 1.41
CA ILE A 73 -17.12 1.86 0.23
C ILE A 73 -15.78 1.13 0.09
N LEU A 74 -15.51 0.60 -1.10
CA LEU A 74 -14.28 -0.13 -1.38
C LEU A 74 -13.37 0.72 -2.28
N LEU A 75 -12.20 1.07 -1.75
CA LEU A 75 -11.14 1.76 -2.48
C LEU A 75 -10.07 0.73 -2.87
N ASN A 76 -10.16 0.19 -4.09
CA ASN A 76 -9.23 -0.83 -4.58
C ASN A 76 -8.04 -0.20 -5.29
N SER A 77 -6.88 -0.83 -5.12
CA SER A 77 -5.67 -0.60 -5.90
C SER A 77 -4.93 -1.92 -6.09
N HIS A 78 -3.88 -1.91 -6.90
CA HIS A 78 -2.88 -2.98 -6.96
C HIS A 78 -1.52 -2.42 -6.55
N ILE A 79 -0.61 -3.30 -6.14
CA ILE A 79 0.69 -2.89 -5.58
C ILE A 79 1.86 -3.27 -6.48
N ASP A 80 1.67 -4.19 -7.43
CA ASP A 80 2.71 -4.61 -8.36
C ASP A 80 2.90 -3.60 -9.49
N VAL A 81 4.15 -3.48 -9.93
CA VAL A 81 4.54 -2.61 -11.04
C VAL A 81 5.33 -3.37 -12.10
N VAL A 82 5.32 -2.84 -13.31
CA VAL A 82 6.01 -3.45 -14.45
C VAL A 82 7.53 -3.21 -14.40
N PRO A 83 8.36 -4.04 -15.06
CA PRO A 83 9.79 -3.83 -15.15
C PRO A 83 10.15 -2.48 -15.79
N VAL A 84 11.37 -2.03 -15.51
CA VAL A 84 11.94 -0.78 -16.03
C VAL A 84 13.22 -1.06 -16.82
N PHE A 85 13.61 -0.15 -17.70
CA PHE A 85 14.93 -0.11 -18.32
C PHE A 85 15.76 0.99 -17.62
N PRO A 86 16.59 0.67 -16.61
CA PRO A 86 17.21 1.68 -15.73
C PRO A 86 17.99 2.75 -16.50
N ASP A 87 18.67 2.37 -17.58
CA ASP A 87 19.48 3.27 -18.42
C ASP A 87 18.66 4.37 -19.12
N ASN A 88 17.33 4.22 -19.19
CA ASN A 88 16.43 5.19 -19.81
C ASN A 88 15.82 6.18 -18.80
N TRP A 89 16.17 6.07 -17.50
CA TRP A 89 15.67 6.96 -16.46
C TRP A 89 16.70 8.03 -16.08
N SER A 90 16.21 9.24 -15.79
CA SER A 90 17.06 10.34 -15.31
C SER A 90 17.41 10.24 -13.82
N CYS A 91 16.67 9.42 -13.08
CA CYS A 91 16.85 9.13 -11.65
C CYS A 91 16.54 7.64 -11.41
N ASP A 92 16.97 7.07 -10.29
CA ASP A 92 16.58 5.69 -9.95
C ASP A 92 15.03 5.63 -9.85
N PRO A 93 14.36 4.71 -10.58
CA PRO A 93 12.90 4.59 -10.55
C PRO A 93 12.32 4.16 -9.20
N PHE A 94 13.15 3.74 -8.25
CA PHE A 94 12.76 3.29 -6.91
C PHE A 94 13.52 4.02 -5.79
N ASP A 95 13.94 5.28 -5.99
CA ASP A 95 14.57 6.15 -4.98
C ASP A 95 13.81 7.46 -4.74
#